data_AF-R5M694-F1
#
_entry.id   AF-R5M694-F1
#
_cell.length_a   1.000
_cell.length_b   1.000
_cell.length_c   1.000
_cell.angle_alpha   90.00
_cell.angle_beta   90.00
_cell.angle_gamma   90.00
#
_symmetry.space_group_name_H-M   'P 1'
#
loop_
_entity.id
_entity.type
_entity.pdbx_description
1 polymer ?
#
loop_
_entity_poly.entity_id
_entity_poly.type
_entity_poly.pdbx_seq_one_letter_code
_entity_poly.pdbx_strand_id
1 'polypeptide(L)' 'MTTRIAIIGGGAAGCFAAICLKERMPEACVTVYESGNKLPAKVA' A
#
# COMPACT_ATOMS: atom_id res chain seq x y z
N MET A 1 1.50 20.73 -3.00
CA MET A 1 0.28 19.90 -2.92
C MET A 1 0.70 18.45 -2.78
N THR A 2 0.14 17.71 -1.84
CA THR A 2 0.49 16.30 -1.61
C THR A 2 -0.45 15.38 -2.36
N THR A 3 0.08 14.51 -3.23
CA THR A 3 -0.69 13.48 -3.93
C THR A 3 -1.24 12.47 -2.92
N ARG A 4 -2.55 12.21 -2.96
CA ARG A 4 -3.21 11.19 -2.14
C ARG A 4 -3.52 9.96 -2.99
N ILE A 5 -3.14 8.78 -2.49
CA ILE A 5 -3.25 7.51 -3.20
C ILE A 5 -3.92 6.49 -2.29
N ALA A 6 -5.02 5.91 -2.75
CA ALA A 6 -5.68 4.79 -2.10
C ALA A 6 -5.36 3.49 -2.85
N ILE A 7 -4.87 2.49 -2.12
CA ILE A 7 -4.63 1.13 -2.62
C ILE A 7 -5.73 0.23 -2.05
N ILE A 8 -6.46 -0.46 -2.91
CA ILE A 8 -7.53 -1.38 -2.50
C ILE A 8 -7.01 -2.82 -2.62
N GLY A 9 -6.89 -3.50 -1.48
CA GLY A 9 -6.28 -4.80 -1.31
C GLY A 9 -4.90 -4.70 -0.65
N GLY A 10 -4.78 -5.26 0.56
CA GLY A 10 -3.55 -5.38 1.36
C GLY A 10 -2.81 -6.70 1.17
N GLY A 11 -3.09 -7.41 0.06
CA GLY A 11 -2.29 -8.55 -0.38
C GLY A 11 -0.84 -8.17 -0.73
N ALA A 12 -0.01 -9.14 -1.12
CA ALA A 12 1.40 -8.90 -1.45
C ALA A 12 1.57 -7.75 -2.47
N ALA A 13 0.80 -7.75 -3.55
CA ALA A 13 0.85 -6.71 -4.57
C ALA A 13 0.54 -5.30 -4.02
N GLY A 14 -0.46 -5.18 -3.14
CA GLY A 14 -0.83 -3.90 -2.53
C GLY A 14 0.24 -3.36 -1.59
N CYS A 15 0.82 -4.23 -0.76
CA CYS A 15 1.93 -3.87 0.11
C CYS A 15 3.17 -3.45 -0.70
N PHE A 16 3.56 -4.20 -1.73
CA PHE A 16 4.69 -3.85 -2.59
C PHE A 16 4.44 -2.56 -3.37
N ALA A 17 3.21 -2.32 -3.84
CA ALA A 17 2.85 -1.05 -4.47
C ALA A 17 3.03 0.14 -3.52
N ALA A 18 2.61 -0.01 -2.25
CA ALA A 18 2.78 1.03 -1.24
C ALA A 18 4.27 1.34 -0.96
N ILE A 19 5.12 0.30 -0.89
CA ILE A 19 6.57 0.44 -0.73
C ILE A 19 7.16 1.20 -1.92
N CYS A 20 6.92 0.72 -3.14
CA CYS A 20 7.42 1.36 -4.37
C CYS A 20 6.99 2.83 -4.48
N LEU A 21 5.76 3.15 -4.07
CA LEU A 21 5.26 4.52 -4.06
C LEU A 21 6.00 5.37 -3.03
N LYS A 22 6.30 4.85 -1.84
CA LYS A 22 7.07 5.61 -0.84
C LYS A 22 8.54 5.76 -1.19
N GLU A 23 9.13 4.82 -1.92
CA GLU A 23 10.50 4.96 -2.45
C GLU A 23 10.60 6.01 -3.57
N ARG A 24 9.62 6.03 -4.49
CA ARG A 24 9.65 6.91 -5.67
C ARG A 24 8.99 8.27 -5.45
N MET A 25 8.02 8.33 -4.54
CA MET A 25 7.20 9.50 -4.21
C MET A 25 7.05 9.61 -2.69
N PRO A 26 8.14 9.90 -1.94
CA PRO A 26 8.13 9.89 -0.48
C PRO A 26 7.08 10.82 0.13
N GLU A 27 6.83 11.95 -0.54
CA GLU A 27 5.84 12.96 -0.15
C GLU A 27 4.40 12.51 -0.35
N ALA A 28 4.11 11.48 -1.15
CA ALA A 28 2.75 11.03 -1.42
C ALA A 28 2.08 10.47 -0.15
N CYS A 29 0.84 10.84 0.11
CA CYS A 29 0.04 10.26 1.18
C CYS A 29 -0.61 8.97 0.65
N VAL A 30 -0.13 7.83 1.11
CA VAL A 30 -0.57 6.50 0.65
C VAL A 30 -1.36 5.82 1.76
N THR A 31 -2.54 5.29 1.43
CA THR A 31 -3.37 4.51 2.36
C THR A 31 -3.76 3.18 1.70
N VAL A 32 -3.51 2.08 2.40
CA VAL A 32 -3.88 0.73 1.96
C VAL A 32 -5.15 0.31 2.70
N TYR A 33 -6.18 -0.06 1.96
CA TYR A 33 -7.43 -0.60 2.49
C TYR A 33 -7.48 -2.10 2.25
N GLU A 34 -7.65 -2.88 3.31
CA GLU A 34 -7.88 -4.32 3.25
C GLU A 34 -9.21 -4.64 3.91
N SER A 35 -9.98 -5.53 3.27
CA SER A 35 -11.27 -6.01 3.77
C SER A 35 -11.12 -6.98 4.95
N GLY A 36 -10.03 -7.75 4.97
CA GLY A 36 -9.71 -8.68 6.03
C GLY A 36 -9.12 -8.00 7.27
N ASN A 37 -9.35 -8.61 8.44
CA ASN A 37 -8.78 -8.13 9.72
C ASN A 37 -7.27 -8.40 9.88
N LYS A 38 -6.62 -9.01 8.89
CA LYS A 38 -5.19 -9.37 8.95
C LYS A 38 -4.55 -9.14 7.58
N LEU A 39 -3.36 -8.55 7.60
CA LEU A 39 -2.47 -8.55 6.45
C LEU A 39 -1.93 -9.98 6.21
N PRO A 40 -1.56 -10.34 4.97
CA PRO A 40 -0.99 -11.65 4.68
C PRO A 40 0.28 -11.87 5.51
N ALA A 41 0.33 -12.99 6.23
CA ALA A 41 1.43 -13.34 7.13
C ALA A 41 2.70 -13.81 6.38
N LYS A 42 2.57 -14.22 5.11
CA LYS A 42 3.68 -14.57 4.23
C LYS A 42 3.37 -14.15 2.81
N VAL A 43 4.41 -13.71 2.10
CA VAL A 43 4.43 -13.71 0.64
C VAL A 43 4.81 -15.13 0.25
N ALA A 44 3.99 -15.80 -0.56
CA ALA A 44 4.22 -17.18 -0.97
C ALA A 44 5.42 -17.29 -1.91
#